data_AF-A0A8I1D6T8-F1
#
_entry.id   AF-A0A8I1D6T8-F1
#
_cell.length_a   1.000
_cell.length_b   1.000
_cell.length_c   1.000
_cell.angle_alpha   90.00
_cell.angle_beta   90.00
_cell.angle_gamma   90.00
#
_symmetry.space_group_name_H-M   'P 1'
#
loop_
_entity.id
_entity.type
_entity.pdbx_description
1 polymer ?
#
loop_
_entity_poly.entity_id
_entity_poly.type
_entity_poly.pdbx_seq_one_letter_code
_entity_poly.pdbx_strand_id
1 'polypeptide(L)'
;MWSSAGGQKRPIRERPWWNWCVSAMVEAAESVHARRIPQVRLDEFAFNALRNAHGVWQTGNLARTADLIDALEEIAVRAMPVVVLWGADDHVIPRTSFHAVCAALGDPEVREVPGNHNWLIDDAELFGQVLTESLAGRAVSAPVLSPSFAFCSTTRIAQ
;
A
#
# COMPACT_ATOMS: atom_id res chain seq x y z
N MET A 1 10.24 -8.19 6.34
CA MET A 1 11.51 -8.92 6.12
C MET A 1 12.34 -8.23 5.04
N TRP A 2 13.66 -8.18 5.13
CA TRP A 2 14.52 -7.67 4.05
C TRP A 2 15.69 -8.62 3.79
N SER A 3 16.30 -8.54 2.61
CA SER A 3 17.48 -9.31 2.26
C SER A 3 18.72 -8.42 2.32
N SER A 4 19.76 -8.84 3.04
CA SER A 4 21.05 -8.14 3.04
C SER A 4 21.82 -8.38 1.73
N ALA A 5 22.90 -7.64 1.50
CA ALA A 5 23.78 -7.83 0.33
C ALA A 5 24.33 -9.27 0.20
N GLY A 6 24.35 -10.04 1.30
CA GLY A 6 24.72 -11.46 1.30
C GLY A 6 23.54 -12.43 1.13
N GLY A 7 22.35 -11.95 0.77
CA GLY A 7 21.14 -12.77 0.54
C GLY A 7 20.46 -13.28 1.81
N GLN A 8 20.96 -12.93 3.01
CA GLN A 8 20.34 -13.36 4.26
C GLN A 8 19.05 -12.58 4.52
N LYS A 9 17.94 -13.30 4.74
CA LYS A 9 16.66 -12.73 5.19
C LYS A 9 16.77 -12.29 6.64
N ARG A 10 16.40 -11.04 6.92
CA ARG A 10 16.43 -10.43 8.25
C ARG A 10 15.13 -9.68 8.56
N PRO A 11 14.80 -9.48 9.84
CA PRO A 11 13.70 -8.60 10.23
C PRO A 11 13.87 -7.20 9.63
N ILE A 12 12.77 -6.58 9.17
CA ILE A 12 12.82 -5.25 8.55
C ILE A 12 13.37 -4.18 9.51
N ARG A 13 13.12 -4.37 10.82
CA ARG A 13 13.71 -3.54 11.88
C ARG A 13 15.23 -3.53 11.86
N GLU A 14 15.90 -4.53 11.30
CA GLU A 14 17.36 -4.57 11.25
C GLU A 14 17.93 -3.89 10.01
N ARG A 15 17.08 -3.38 9.11
CA ARG A 15 17.52 -2.61 7.94
C ARG A 15 18.14 -1.29 8.42
N PRO A 16 19.41 -1.01 8.09
CA PRO A 16 20.06 0.24 8.45
C PRO A 16 19.27 1.44 7.93
N TRP A 17 19.18 2.51 8.72
CA TRP A 17 18.45 3.73 8.34
C TRP A 17 18.95 4.32 7.01
N TRP A 18 20.26 4.24 6.73
CA TRP A 18 20.83 4.75 5.48
C TRP A 18 20.31 4.00 4.24
N ASN A 19 20.00 2.70 4.36
CA ASN A 19 19.44 1.92 3.25
C ASN A 19 18.04 2.42 2.88
N TRP A 20 17.26 2.89 3.86
CA TRP A 20 15.97 3.51 3.61
C TRP A 20 16.12 4.85 2.89
N CYS A 21 17.07 5.67 3.33
CA CYS A 21 17.35 6.95 2.68
C CYS A 21 17.79 6.78 1.23
N VAL A 22 18.68 5.81 0.96
CA VAL A 22 19.12 5.51 -0.41
C VAL A 22 17.96 5.03 -1.27
N SER A 23 17.13 4.10 -0.79
CA SER A 23 15.96 3.64 -1.53
C SER A 23 14.97 4.77 -1.83
N ALA A 24 14.68 5.64 -0.86
CA ALA A 24 13.82 6.80 -1.10
C ALA A 24 14.39 7.77 -2.14
N MET A 25 15.72 7.98 -2.14
CA MET A 25 16.39 8.80 -3.15
C MET A 25 16.36 8.17 -4.54
N VAL A 26 16.57 6.86 -4.65
CA VAL A 26 16.47 6.11 -5.92
C VAL A 26 15.07 6.26 -6.49
N GLU A 27 14.04 6.04 -5.67
CA GLU A 27 12.66 6.16 -6.13
C GLU A 27 12.34 7.58 -6.59
N ALA A 28 12.73 8.60 -5.82
CA ALA A 28 12.50 9.98 -6.21
C ALA A 28 13.21 10.34 -7.54
N ALA A 29 14.42 9.82 -7.76
CA ALA A 29 15.16 10.02 -9.01
C ALA A 29 14.47 9.33 -10.20
N GLU A 30 13.99 8.09 -10.03
CA GLU A 30 13.23 7.36 -11.04
C GLU A 30 11.91 8.06 -11.38
N SER A 31 11.19 8.56 -10.37
CA SER A 31 9.96 9.33 -10.56
C SER A 31 10.19 10.59 -11.40
N VAL A 32 11.28 11.33 -11.13
CA VAL A 32 11.66 12.52 -11.90
C VAL A 32 12.02 12.14 -13.33
N HIS A 33 12.77 11.06 -13.52
CA HIS A 33 13.17 10.58 -14.85
C HIS A 33 11.97 10.11 -15.69
N ALA A 34 11.07 9.32 -15.11
CA ALA A 34 9.91 8.75 -15.78
C ALA A 34 8.90 9.82 -16.24
N ARG A 35 8.79 10.94 -15.51
CA ARG A 35 7.73 11.94 -15.75
C ARG A 35 8.18 13.29 -16.30
N ARG A 36 9.49 13.53 -16.47
CA ARG A 36 10.05 14.88 -16.74
C ARG A 36 9.47 15.95 -15.81
N ILE A 37 9.09 15.56 -14.58
CA ILE A 37 8.62 16.53 -13.58
C ILE A 37 9.84 17.37 -13.19
N PRO A 38 9.68 18.70 -13.07
CA PRO A 38 10.81 19.56 -12.71
C PRO A 38 11.44 19.05 -11.41
N GLN A 39 12.73 19.36 -11.22
CA GLN A 39 13.56 18.89 -10.10
C GLN A 39 13.01 19.24 -8.70
N VAL A 40 11.91 19.99 -8.67
CA VAL A 40 11.00 20.42 -7.59
C VAL A 40 10.59 19.30 -6.59
N ARG A 41 10.75 18.01 -6.91
CA ARG A 41 10.51 16.94 -5.91
C ARG A 41 11.74 16.49 -5.13
N LEU A 42 12.92 16.53 -5.74
CA LEU A 42 14.17 16.14 -5.08
C LEU A 42 14.63 17.23 -4.12
N ASP A 43 14.56 18.48 -4.55
CA ASP A 43 14.81 19.65 -3.72
C ASP A 43 13.76 19.78 -2.60
N GLU A 44 12.47 19.48 -2.81
CA GLU A 44 11.46 19.47 -1.74
C GLU A 44 11.72 18.36 -0.71
N PHE A 45 12.07 17.15 -1.15
CA PHE A 45 12.44 16.08 -0.22
C PHE A 45 13.70 16.44 0.56
N ALA A 46 14.74 16.92 -0.12
CA ALA A 46 15.98 17.34 0.51
C ALA A 46 15.76 18.54 1.45
N PHE A 47 14.96 19.52 1.04
CA PHE A 47 14.63 20.70 1.83
C PHE A 47 13.78 20.34 3.05
N ASN A 48 12.79 19.47 2.92
CA ASN A 48 12.03 18.96 4.08
C ASN A 48 12.88 18.10 5.01
N ALA A 49 13.79 17.30 4.46
CA ALA A 49 14.75 16.53 5.27
C ALA A 49 15.72 17.44 6.02
N LEU A 50 16.17 18.54 5.42
CA LEU A 50 17.01 19.54 6.08
C LEU A 50 16.22 20.35 7.11
N ARG A 51 15.00 20.79 6.77
CA ARG A 51 14.15 21.62 7.63
C ARG A 51 13.62 20.85 8.84
N ASN A 52 13.40 19.54 8.71
CA ASN A 52 12.87 18.70 9.77
C ASN A 52 13.50 17.30 9.78
N ALA A 53 14.82 17.24 9.95
CA ALA A 53 15.57 16.00 10.03
C ALA A 53 15.06 15.07 11.14
N HIS A 54 14.64 15.63 12.27
CA HIS A 54 14.07 14.87 13.39
C HIS A 54 12.76 14.20 13.00
N GLY A 55 11.83 14.91 12.33
CA GLY A 55 10.58 14.34 11.86
C GLY A 55 10.80 13.24 10.82
N VAL A 56 11.74 13.43 9.88
CA VAL A 56 12.12 12.38 8.92
C VAL A 56 12.67 11.16 9.63
N TRP A 57 13.55 11.36 10.63
CA TRP A 57 14.09 10.27 11.44
C TRP A 57 13.00 9.54 12.22
N GLN A 58 12.08 10.26 12.86
CA GLN A 58 10.96 9.67 13.62
C GLN A 58 10.06 8.83 12.71
N THR A 59 9.67 9.37 11.55
CA THR A 59 8.83 8.65 10.57
C THR A 59 9.54 7.42 10.03
N GLY A 60 10.82 7.56 9.65
CA GLY A 60 11.63 6.43 9.18
C GLY A 60 11.81 5.36 10.25
N ASN A 61 12.00 5.77 11.51
CA ASN A 61 12.11 4.84 12.62
C ASN A 61 10.78 4.11 12.88
N LEU A 62 9.66 4.82 12.85
CA LEU A 62 8.33 4.23 12.97
C LEU A 62 8.08 3.20 11.86
N ALA A 63 8.32 3.56 10.59
CA ALA A 63 8.17 2.64 9.47
C ALA A 63 9.08 1.41 9.59
N ARG A 64 10.31 1.59 10.10
CA ARG A 64 11.25 0.49 10.31
C ARG A 64 10.83 -0.46 11.44
N THR A 65 10.19 0.04 12.49
CA THR A 65 9.83 -0.75 13.69
C THR A 65 8.39 -1.18 13.74
N ALA A 66 7.52 -0.66 12.86
CA ALA A 66 6.14 -1.09 12.75
C ALA A 66 6.10 -2.55 12.32
N ASP A 67 5.65 -3.40 13.24
CA ASP A 67 5.29 -4.78 12.95
C ASP A 67 3.77 -4.86 12.96
N LEU A 68 3.19 -5.14 11.80
CA LEU A 68 1.74 -5.20 11.60
C LEU A 68 1.27 -6.61 11.28
N ILE A 69 2.15 -7.62 11.37
CA ILE A 69 1.82 -9.00 10.99
C ILE A 69 0.61 -9.51 11.78
N ASP A 70 0.60 -9.35 13.11
CA ASP A 70 -0.53 -9.79 13.94
C ASP A 70 -1.86 -9.13 13.53
N ALA A 71 -1.83 -7.84 13.18
CA ALA A 71 -3.03 -7.11 12.73
C ALA A 71 -3.50 -7.59 11.35
N LEU A 72 -2.59 -7.93 10.44
CA LEU A 72 -2.91 -8.50 9.13
C LEU A 72 -3.48 -9.91 9.26
N GLU A 73 -2.94 -10.72 10.17
CA GLU A 73 -3.48 -12.05 10.50
C GLU A 73 -4.88 -11.95 11.09
N GLU A 74 -5.16 -10.95 11.94
CA GLU A 74 -6.51 -10.70 12.46
C GLU A 74 -7.49 -10.36 11.32
N ILE A 75 -7.06 -9.55 10.34
CA ILE A 75 -7.87 -9.24 9.14
C ILE A 75 -8.19 -10.53 8.37
N ALA A 76 -7.20 -11.42 8.20
CA ALA A 76 -7.37 -12.71 7.55
C ALA A 76 -8.34 -13.63 8.30
N VAL A 77 -8.20 -13.75 9.63
CA VAL A 77 -9.11 -14.53 10.50
C VAL A 77 -10.56 -14.04 10.39
N ARG A 78 -10.76 -12.73 10.23
CA ARG A 78 -12.08 -12.12 10.06
C ARG A 78 -12.65 -12.28 8.65
N ALA A 79 -11.92 -12.96 7.74
CA ALA A 79 -12.29 -13.17 6.35
C ALA A 79 -12.67 -11.86 5.63
N MET A 80 -12.01 -10.77 6.00
CA MET A 80 -12.23 -9.49 5.33
C MET A 80 -11.62 -9.56 3.92
N PRO A 81 -12.34 -9.18 2.87
CA PRO A 81 -11.76 -9.19 1.53
C PRO A 81 -10.65 -8.15 1.48
N VAL A 82 -9.47 -8.53 1.00
CA VAL A 82 -8.31 -7.67 0.84
C VAL A 82 -7.76 -7.84 -0.57
N VAL A 83 -7.47 -6.72 -1.23
CA VAL A 83 -6.68 -6.67 -2.46
C VAL A 83 -5.42 -5.90 -2.11
N VAL A 84 -4.26 -6.45 -2.44
CA VAL A 84 -2.98 -5.79 -2.23
C VAL A 84 -2.50 -5.21 -3.55
N LEU A 85 -2.19 -3.91 -3.54
CA LEU A 85 -1.62 -3.21 -4.68
C LEU A 85 -0.11 -3.08 -4.48
N TRP A 86 0.67 -3.42 -5.50
CA TRP A 86 2.12 -3.46 -5.41
C TRP A 86 2.79 -2.76 -6.60
N GLY A 87 3.67 -1.79 -6.33
CA GLY A 87 4.54 -1.22 -7.37
C GLY A 87 5.62 -2.24 -7.75
N ALA A 88 5.67 -2.65 -9.01
CA ALA A 88 6.57 -3.71 -9.47
C ALA A 88 8.05 -3.45 -9.14
N ASP A 89 8.44 -2.17 -9.14
CA ASP A 89 9.81 -1.70 -8.91
C ASP A 89 9.96 -0.98 -7.55
N ASP A 90 9.12 -1.31 -6.56
CA ASP A 90 9.22 -0.73 -5.21
C ASP A 90 10.56 -1.12 -4.54
N HIS A 91 11.30 -0.09 -4.10
CA HIS A 91 12.61 -0.21 -3.47
C HIS A 91 12.58 0.20 -1.99
N VAL A 92 11.56 0.96 -1.58
CA VAL A 92 11.32 1.32 -0.18
C VAL A 92 10.82 0.13 0.61
N ILE A 93 9.81 -0.58 0.13
CA ILE A 93 9.35 -1.84 0.72
C ILE A 93 10.09 -2.99 0.01
N PRO A 94 10.88 -3.81 0.71
CA PRO A 94 11.53 -4.94 0.06
C PRO A 94 10.50 -5.98 -0.40
N ARG A 95 10.70 -6.60 -1.57
CA ARG A 95 9.87 -7.71 -2.07
C ARG A 95 9.63 -8.81 -1.03
N THR A 96 10.63 -9.11 -0.19
CA THR A 96 10.49 -10.07 0.91
C THR A 96 9.56 -9.61 2.04
N SER A 97 9.45 -8.31 2.30
CA SER A 97 8.44 -7.75 3.21
C SER A 97 7.06 -7.86 2.59
N PHE A 98 6.93 -7.54 1.30
CA PHE A 98 5.68 -7.67 0.56
C PHE A 98 5.15 -9.12 0.60
N HIS A 99 6.00 -10.13 0.36
CA HIS A 99 5.59 -11.53 0.50
C HIS A 99 5.17 -11.90 1.93
N ALA A 100 5.82 -11.34 2.95
CA ALA A 100 5.42 -11.58 4.34
C ALA A 100 4.04 -10.99 4.65
N VAL A 101 3.72 -9.82 4.09
CA VAL A 101 2.37 -9.20 4.19
C VAL A 101 1.32 -10.08 3.50
N CYS A 102 1.61 -10.57 2.29
CA CYS A 102 0.69 -11.44 1.56
C CYS A 102 0.43 -12.75 2.33
N ALA A 103 1.47 -13.36 2.88
CA ALA A 103 1.35 -14.56 3.69
C ALA A 103 0.50 -14.33 4.96
N ALA A 104 0.72 -13.22 5.68
CA ALA A 104 -0.05 -12.85 6.87
C ALA A 104 -1.53 -12.60 6.54
N LEU A 105 -1.83 -12.11 5.33
CA LEU A 105 -3.19 -11.91 4.84
C LEU A 105 -3.87 -13.19 4.30
N GLY A 106 -3.16 -14.32 4.26
CA GLY A 106 -3.69 -15.58 3.73
C GLY A 106 -3.75 -15.64 2.21
N ASP A 107 -2.71 -15.14 1.53
CA ASP A 107 -2.56 -15.12 0.07
C ASP A 107 -3.69 -14.36 -0.67
N PRO A 108 -3.80 -13.04 -0.46
CA PRO A 108 -4.84 -12.20 -1.05
C PRO A 108 -4.66 -12.05 -2.57
N GLU A 109 -5.67 -11.48 -3.23
CA GLU A 109 -5.50 -10.98 -4.60
C GLU A 109 -4.41 -9.89 -4.60
N VAL A 110 -3.39 -10.09 -5.43
CA VAL A 110 -2.32 -9.11 -5.66
C VAL A 110 -2.48 -8.51 -7.03
N ARG A 111 -2.48 -7.18 -7.12
CA ARG A 111 -2.33 -6.47 -8.39
C ARG A 111 -1.01 -5.74 -8.42
N GLU A 112 -0.13 -6.19 -9.31
CA GLU A 112 1.09 -5.47 -9.62
C GLU A 112 0.78 -4.32 -10.57
N VAL A 113 1.36 -3.16 -10.27
CA VAL A 113 1.19 -1.91 -11.02
C VAL A 113 2.57 -1.45 -11.48
N PRO A 114 2.72 -0.91 -12.70
CA PRO A 114 3.98 -0.31 -13.12
C PRO A 114 4.39 0.84 -12.20
N GLY A 115 5.68 0.88 -11.83
CA GLY A 115 6.26 1.94 -11.00
C GLY A 115 6.86 1.46 -9.68
N ASN A 116 7.51 2.40 -8.99
CA ASN A 116 8.10 2.19 -7.66
C ASN A 116 7.11 2.51 -6.54
N HIS A 117 7.54 2.63 -5.28
CA HIS A 117 6.64 2.92 -4.15
C HIS A 117 5.79 4.18 -4.33
N ASN A 118 6.30 5.16 -5.09
CA ASN A 118 5.63 6.44 -5.31
C ASN A 118 4.58 6.39 -6.43
N TRP A 119 4.35 5.24 -7.07
CA TRP A 119 3.45 5.09 -8.23
C TRP A 119 2.07 5.76 -8.05
N LEU A 120 1.53 5.79 -6.82
CA LEU A 120 0.24 6.42 -6.52
C LEU A 120 0.26 7.95 -6.59
N ILE A 121 1.40 8.56 -6.28
CA ILE A 121 1.67 10.00 -6.39
C ILE A 121 2.12 10.33 -7.81
N ASP A 122 2.96 9.44 -8.33
CA ASP A 122 3.48 9.40 -9.68
C ASP A 122 2.50 8.79 -10.66
N ASP A 123 1.19 8.79 -10.47
CA ASP A 123 0.21 8.56 -11.53
C ASP A 123 -1.18 8.60 -10.91
N ALA A 124 -1.70 9.80 -10.69
CA ALA A 124 -3.02 9.95 -10.07
C ALA A 124 -4.15 9.31 -10.91
N GLU A 125 -4.01 9.25 -12.24
CA GLU A 125 -5.00 8.65 -13.13
C GLU A 125 -4.97 7.13 -13.04
N LEU A 126 -3.79 6.52 -13.15
CA LEU A 126 -3.61 5.08 -12.96
C LEU A 126 -4.02 4.65 -11.55
N PHE A 127 -3.69 5.43 -10.52
CA PHE A 127 -4.14 5.17 -9.15
C PHE A 127 -5.67 5.16 -9.04
N GLY A 128 -6.33 6.17 -9.61
CA GLY A 128 -7.80 6.24 -9.64
C GLY A 128 -8.43 5.07 -10.37
N GLN A 129 -7.84 4.66 -11.50
CA GLN A 129 -8.28 3.50 -12.27
C GLN A 129 -8.14 2.20 -11.46
N VAL A 130 -6.94 1.88 -10.98
CA VAL A 130 -6.66 0.63 -10.24
C VAL A 130 -7.53 0.54 -8.98
N LEU A 131 -7.70 1.65 -8.26
CA LEU A 131 -8.57 1.70 -7.07
C LEU A 131 -10.02 1.38 -7.45
N THR A 132 -10.53 2.02 -8.51
CA THR A 132 -11.91 1.82 -8.97
C THR A 132 -12.14 0.39 -9.42
N GLU A 133 -11.23 -0.19 -10.19
CA GLU A 133 -11.31 -1.58 -10.67
C GLU A 133 -11.23 -2.60 -9.51
N SER A 134 -10.40 -2.32 -8.49
CA SER A 134 -10.26 -3.18 -7.31
C SER A 134 -11.53 -3.17 -6.45
N LEU A 135 -12.19 -2.03 -6.33
CA LEU A 135 -13.46 -1.90 -5.61
C LEU A 135 -14.64 -2.45 -6.43
N ALA A 136 -14.66 -2.24 -7.75
CA ALA A 136 -15.69 -2.75 -8.64
C ALA A 136 -15.66 -4.29 -8.73
N GLY A 137 -14.47 -4.90 -8.81
CA GLY A 137 -14.32 -6.37 -8.77
C GLY A 137 -14.91 -7.00 -7.50
N ARG A 138 -14.86 -6.28 -6.37
CA ARG A 138 -15.52 -6.70 -5.11
C ARG A 138 -17.04 -6.57 -5.17
N ALA A 139 -17.58 -5.54 -5.80
CA ALA A 139 -19.02 -5.35 -5.90
C ALA A 139 -19.70 -6.48 -6.70
N VAL A 140 -19.00 -7.07 -7.66
CA VAL A 140 -19.49 -8.21 -8.45
C VAL A 140 -19.38 -9.55 -7.69
N SER A 141 -18.47 -9.64 -6.73
CA SER A 141 -18.19 -10.88 -5.98
C SER A 141 -18.96 -11.01 -4.66
N ALA A 142 -19.59 -9.93 -4.18
CA ALA A 142 -20.50 -10.01 -3.05
C ALA A 142 -21.82 -10.69 -3.50
N PRO A 143 -22.32 -11.73 -2.81
CA PRO A 143 -23.64 -12.26 -3.12
C PRO A 143 -24.66 -11.14 -2.96
N VAL A 144 -25.38 -10.85 -4.04
CA VAL A 144 -26.56 -9.97 -3.99
C VAL A 144 -27.55 -10.65 -3.06
N LEU A 145 -27.58 -10.23 -1.80
CA LEU A 145 -28.69 -10.55 -0.91
C LEU A 145 -29.92 -9.89 -1.53
N SER A 146 -30.75 -10.72 -2.16
CA SER A 146 -32.02 -10.30 -2.77
C SER A 146 -32.87 -9.60 -1.70
N PRO A 147 -33.35 -8.36 -1.93
CA PRO A 147 -34.29 -7.75 -1.02
C PRO A 147 -35.67 -8.37 -1.28
N SER A 148 -36.01 -9.44 -0.55
CA SER A 148 -37.41 -9.83 -0.35
C SER A 148 -38.03 -8.89 0.68
N PHE A 149 -38.29 -7.64 0.28
CA PHE A 149 -39.25 -6.80 0.99
C PHE A 149 -40.60 -6.92 0.28
N ALA A 150 -41.40 -7.90 0.69
CA ALA A 150 -42.82 -7.92 0.40
C ALA A 150 -43.49 -6.80 1.21
N PHE A 151 -43.85 -5.71 0.54
CA PHE A 151 -44.64 -4.64 1.13
C PHE A 151 -46.10 -5.11 1.26
N CYS A 152 -46.46 -5.69 2.41
CA CYS A 152 -47.84 -6.01 2.75
C CYS A 152 -48.54 -4.72 3.20
N SER A 153 -49.14 -3.99 2.25
CA SER A 153 -50.02 -2.87 2.57
C SER A 153 -51.36 -3.41 3.08
N THR A 154 -51.57 -3.37 4.39
CA THR A 154 -52.91 -3.49 4.97
C THR A 154 -53.15 -2.32 5.90
N THR A 155 -53.83 -1.28 5.41
CA THR A 155 -54.63 -0.42 6.28
C THR A 155 -55.98 -0.20 5.61
N ARG A 156 -56.98 -0.95 6.08
CA ARG A 156 -58.38 -0.58 5.93
C ARG A 156 -58.59 0.73 6.69
N ILE A 157 -59.22 1.71 6.06
CA ILE A 157 -59.97 2.72 6.77
C ILE A 157 -61.44 2.37 6.58
N ALA A 158 -62.09 2.01 7.69
CA ALA A 158 -63.53 1.85 7.78
C ALA A 158 -64.12 3.17 8.27
N GLN A 159 -65.15 3.61 7.53
CA GLN A 159 -66.23 4.55 7.85
C GLN A 159 -65.88 5.99 8.23
#